data_AF-A0A1A8RTY5-F1
#
_entry.id   AF-A0A1A8RTY5-F1
#
_cell.length_a   1.000
_cell.length_b   1.000
_cell.length_c   1.000
_cell.angle_alpha   90.00
_cell.angle_beta   90.00
_cell.angle_gamma   90.00
#
_symmetry.space_group_name_H-M   'P 1'
#
loop_
_entity.id
_entity.type
_entity.pdbx_description
1 polymer ?
#
loop_
_entity_poly.entity_id
_entity_poly.type
_entity_poly.pdbx_seq_one_letter_code
_entity_poly.pdbx_strand_id
1 'polypeptide(L)'
;KKLREISSRFTKEMDNGLDKKKHQKAAVKMLPTFVRAMPDGSERGDFLALDLGGTNFRVLHIRVEDKKILKVDSQICAIPQEIMQGTGHELFD
;
A
#
# COMPACT_ATOMS: atom_id res chain seq x y z
N LYS A 1 19.73 14.21 -22.00
CA LYS A 1 20.08 15.29 -21.03
C LYS A 1 18.96 15.54 -20.02
N LYS A 2 17.72 15.82 -20.44
CA LYS A 2 16.57 16.13 -19.56
C LYS A 2 16.18 15.04 -18.54
N LEU A 3 16.11 13.77 -18.93
CA LEU A 3 15.76 12.69 -18.00
C LEU A 3 16.77 12.51 -16.86
N ARG A 4 18.07 12.71 -17.15
CA ARG A 4 19.12 12.67 -16.11
C ARG A 4 18.98 13.81 -15.11
N GLU A 5 18.61 15.00 -15.60
CA GLU A 5 18.33 16.15 -14.75
C GLU A 5 17.10 15.92 -13.86
N ILE A 6 16.01 15.36 -14.42
CA ILE A 6 14.82 14.99 -13.65
C ILE A 6 15.15 13.94 -12.59
N SER A 7 15.89 12.89 -12.97
CA SER A 7 16.33 11.85 -12.04
C SER A 7 17.18 12.42 -10.91
N SER A 8 18.14 13.30 -11.21
CA SER A 8 18.96 13.96 -10.19
C SER A 8 18.13 14.82 -9.24
N ARG A 9 17.15 15.58 -9.75
CA ARG A 9 16.21 16.32 -8.90
C ARG A 9 15.37 15.40 -8.02
N PHE A 10 14.91 14.28 -8.56
CA PHE A 10 14.12 13.30 -7.82
C PHE A 10 14.92 12.69 -6.68
N THR A 11 16.16 12.25 -6.94
CA THR A 11 17.06 11.74 -5.90
C THR A 11 17.30 12.78 -4.80
N LYS A 12 17.53 14.04 -5.17
CA LYS A 12 17.68 15.12 -4.19
C LYS A 12 16.44 15.29 -3.31
N GLU A 13 15.24 15.19 -3.88
CA GLU A 13 14.00 15.29 -3.10
C GLU A 13 13.74 14.06 -2.23
N MET A 14 14.17 12.87 -2.66
CA MET A 14 14.17 11.67 -1.81
C MET A 14 15.09 11.86 -0.59
N ASP A 15 16.31 12.36 -0.79
CA ASP A 15 17.24 12.64 0.30
C ASP A 15 16.66 13.69 1.27
N ASN A 16 16.03 14.74 0.76
CA ASN A 16 15.34 15.74 1.57
C ASN A 16 14.15 15.15 2.33
N GLY A 17 13.44 14.18 1.75
CA GLY A 17 12.33 13.46 2.40
C GLY A 17 12.77 12.60 3.58
N LEU A 18 13.97 12.01 3.51
CA LEU A 18 14.55 11.21 4.59
C LEU A 18 15.25 12.06 5.67
N ASP A 19 15.60 13.31 5.36
CA ASP A 19 16.28 14.23 6.28
C ASP A 19 15.33 14.79 7.34
N LYS A 20 15.67 14.57 8.63
CA LYS A 20 14.88 15.02 9.80
C LYS A 20 14.56 16.52 9.84
N LYS A 21 15.37 17.38 9.23
CA LYS A 21 15.14 18.84 9.21
C LYS A 21 14.32 19.27 8.00
N LYS A 22 14.39 18.52 6.90
CA LYS A 22 13.79 18.92 5.61
C LYS A 22 12.50 18.17 5.27
N HIS A 23 12.25 17.00 5.84
CA HIS A 23 11.13 16.13 5.47
C HIS A 23 9.76 16.83 5.50
N GLN A 24 9.55 17.75 6.44
CA GLN A 24 8.29 18.50 6.55
C GLN A 24 7.96 19.27 5.27
N LYS A 25 8.98 19.85 4.62
CA LYS A 25 8.85 20.69 3.42
C LYS A 25 9.24 19.98 2.12
N ALA A 26 9.81 18.78 2.18
CA ALA A 26 10.20 18.00 1.01
C ALA A 26 8.98 17.67 0.13
N ALA A 27 9.18 17.68 -1.19
CA ALA A 27 8.14 17.31 -2.16
C ALA A 27 7.85 15.80 -2.13
N VAL A 28 8.89 14.99 -1.93
CA VAL A 28 8.78 13.54 -1.74
C VAL A 28 8.89 13.25 -0.24
N LYS A 29 7.82 12.72 0.37
CA LYS A 29 7.72 12.60 1.84
C LYS A 29 8.50 11.44 2.46
N MET A 30 8.85 10.43 1.66
CA MET A 30 9.60 9.25 2.12
C MET A 30 9.05 8.65 3.43
N LEU A 31 7.73 8.49 3.50
CA LEU A 31 7.04 8.01 4.71
C LEU A 31 7.50 6.57 5.06
N PRO A 32 7.73 6.26 6.35
CA PRO A 32 8.01 4.89 6.78
C PRO A 32 6.85 3.96 6.43
N THR A 33 7.17 2.80 5.84
CA THR A 33 6.16 1.77 5.52
C THR A 33 5.79 0.90 6.72
N PHE A 34 6.57 0.99 7.82
CA PHE A 34 6.51 0.12 8.99
C PHE A 34 6.75 -1.38 8.70
N VAL A 35 7.14 -1.74 7.47
CA VAL A 35 7.59 -3.08 7.10
C VAL A 35 9.03 -3.25 7.58
N ARG A 36 9.26 -4.15 8.54
CA ARG A 36 10.56 -4.36 9.20
C ARG A 36 11.37 -5.53 8.64
N ALA A 37 10.73 -6.42 7.89
CA ALA A 37 11.36 -7.55 7.23
C ALA A 37 10.65 -7.81 5.89
N MET A 38 11.43 -8.22 4.88
CA MET A 38 10.89 -8.68 3.61
C MET A 38 10.54 -10.17 3.71
N PRO A 39 9.58 -10.65 2.92
CA PRO A 39 9.28 -12.08 2.88
C PRO A 39 10.51 -12.90 2.51
N ASP A 40 10.78 -13.97 3.26
CA ASP A 40 11.90 -14.89 3.02
C ASP A 40 11.45 -16.23 2.40
N GLY A 41 10.14 -16.40 2.27
CA GLY A 41 9.51 -17.57 1.68
C GLY A 41 9.27 -18.71 2.67
N SER A 42 9.59 -18.53 3.95
CA SER A 42 9.22 -19.48 5.02
C SER A 42 7.79 -19.26 5.53
N GLU A 43 7.07 -18.26 5.02
CA GLU A 43 5.71 -17.94 5.43
C GLU A 43 4.76 -19.10 5.11
N ARG A 44 3.88 -19.41 6.06
CA ARG A 44 2.86 -20.44 5.91
C ARG A 44 1.58 -19.98 6.58
N GLY A 45 0.44 -20.32 5.98
CA GLY A 45 -0.87 -20.09 6.57
C GLY A 45 -1.88 -19.47 5.62
N ASP A 46 -3.05 -19.18 6.18
CA ASP A 46 -4.15 -18.47 5.52
C ASP A 46 -4.11 -16.99 5.90
N PHE A 47 -4.13 -16.13 4.88
CA PHE A 47 -4.08 -14.69 5.02
C PHE A 47 -5.33 -14.07 4.39
N LEU A 48 -5.85 -13.02 5.01
CA LEU A 48 -6.87 -12.16 4.42
C LEU A 48 -6.23 -10.83 4.02
N ALA A 49 -6.53 -10.37 2.82
CA ALA A 49 -6.20 -9.01 2.39
C ALA A 49 -7.46 -8.28 1.96
N LEU A 50 -7.58 -7.03 2.40
CA LEU A 50 -8.64 -6.12 2.01
C LEU A 50 -8.02 -4.99 1.18
N ASP A 51 -8.59 -4.75 0.01
CA ASP A 51 -8.19 -3.70 -0.93
C ASP A 51 -9.39 -2.76 -1.11
N LEU A 52 -9.31 -1.60 -0.45
CA LEU A 52 -10.37 -0.59 -0.45
C LEU A 52 -10.06 0.43 -1.55
N GLY A 53 -10.77 0.30 -2.67
CA GLY A 53 -10.74 1.28 -3.76
C GLY A 53 -11.75 2.40 -3.55
N GLY A 54 -11.97 3.20 -4.60
CA GLY A 54 -12.94 4.30 -4.57
C GLY A 54 -14.40 3.83 -4.61
N THR A 55 -14.73 2.89 -5.51
CA THR A 55 -16.11 2.46 -5.78
C THR A 55 -16.39 1.00 -5.41
N ASN A 56 -15.32 0.24 -5.17
CA ASN A 56 -15.37 -1.16 -4.82
C ASN A 56 -14.32 -1.43 -3.74
N PHE A 57 -14.58 -2.44 -2.92
CA PHE A 57 -13.53 -3.10 -2.15
C PHE A 57 -13.42 -4.56 -2.57
N ARG A 58 -12.24 -5.13 -2.36
CA ARG A 58 -11.96 -6.53 -2.66
C ARG A 58 -11.45 -7.24 -1.42
N VAL A 59 -12.00 -8.43 -1.17
CA VAL A 59 -11.53 -9.36 -0.15
C VAL A 59 -10.76 -10.48 -0.85
N LEU A 60 -9.55 -10.74 -0.39
CA LEU A 60 -8.69 -11.83 -0.87
C LEU A 60 -8.44 -12.81 0.27
N HIS A 61 -8.63 -14.11 0.01
CA HIS A 61 -8.17 -15.19 0.88
C HIS A 61 -7.01 -15.91 0.20
N ILE A 62 -5.82 -15.83 0.81
CA ILE A 62 -4.57 -16.33 0.24
C ILE A 62 -4.04 -17.44 1.15
N ARG A 63 -3.78 -18.63 0.57
CA ARG A 63 -3.08 -19.71 1.28
C ARG A 63 -1.65 -19.81 0.78
N VAL A 64 -0.70 -19.72 1.70
CA VAL A 64 0.75 -19.82 1.41
C VAL A 64 1.34 -21.04 2.11
N GLU A 65 2.17 -21.79 1.38
CA GLU A 65 2.99 -22.87 1.91
C GLU A 65 4.28 -23.01 1.09
N ASP A 66 5.44 -23.09 1.75
CA ASP A 66 6.74 -23.37 1.13
C ASP A 66 7.02 -22.58 -0.16
N LYS A 67 6.97 -21.25 -0.04
CA LYS A 67 7.17 -20.28 -1.15
C LYS A 67 6.12 -20.32 -2.25
N LYS A 68 5.05 -21.10 -2.08
CA LYS A 68 3.98 -21.24 -3.07
C LYS A 68 2.70 -20.63 -2.55
N ILE A 69 2.06 -19.88 -3.44
CA ILE A 69 0.67 -19.48 -3.26
C ILE A 69 -0.17 -20.66 -3.75
N LEU A 70 -0.81 -21.37 -2.81
CA LEU A 70 -1.63 -22.54 -3.11
C LEU A 70 -3.04 -22.15 -3.54
N LYS A 71 -3.53 -21.02 -3.05
CA LYS A 71 -4.90 -20.56 -3.29
C LYS A 71 -4.98 -19.05 -3.21
N VAL A 72 -5.80 -18.47 -4.10
CA VAL A 72 -6.24 -17.07 -4.05
C VAL A 72 -7.72 -17.04 -4.40
N ASP A 73 -8.57 -16.89 -3.40
CA ASP A 73 -9.98 -16.54 -3.63
C ASP A 73 -10.15 -15.03 -3.61
N SER A 74 -11.03 -14.51 -4.46
CA SER A 74 -11.28 -13.08 -4.59
C SER A 74 -12.78 -12.82 -4.67
N GLN A 75 -13.25 -11.87 -3.86
CA GLN A 75 -14.59 -11.32 -3.95
C GLN A 75 -14.52 -9.81 -4.06
N ILE A 76 -15.24 -9.25 -5.03
CA ILE A 76 -15.37 -7.80 -5.22
C ILE A 76 -16.77 -7.39 -4.76
N CYS A 77 -16.83 -6.32 -3.99
CA CYS A 77 -18.05 -5.75 -3.44
C CYS A 77 -18.13 -4.28 -3.83
N ALA A 78 -19.26 -3.87 -4.41
CA ALA A 78 -19.52 -2.47 -4.68
C ALA A 78 -19.80 -1.71 -3.37
N ILE A 79 -19.27 -0.50 -3.25
CA ILE A 79 -19.55 0.39 -2.12
C ILE A 79 -20.77 1.25 -2.50
N PRO A 80 -21.87 1.21 -1.74
CA PRO A 80 -23.02 2.08 -1.99
C PRO A 80 -22.62 3.56 -1.97
N GLN A 81 -23.27 4.37 -2.81
CA GLN A 81 -22.92 5.80 -2.93
C GLN A 81 -23.12 6.55 -1.61
N GLU A 82 -24.12 6.15 -0.84
CA GLU A 82 -24.45 6.72 0.47
C GLU A 82 -23.31 6.48 1.47
N ILE A 83 -22.69 5.30 1.42
CA ILE A 83 -21.52 4.94 2.26
C ILE A 83 -20.27 5.69 1.81
N MET A 84 -20.04 5.82 0.49
CA MET A 84 -18.91 6.59 -0.04
C MET A 84 -18.92 8.07 0.38
N GLN A 85 -20.12 8.64 0.55
CA GLN A 85 -20.34 10.03 0.94
C GLN A 85 -20.61 10.19 2.44
N GLY A 86 -20.70 9.08 3.17
CA GLY A 86 -20.94 9.03 4.60
C GLY A 86 -19.69 9.29 5.42
N THR A 87 -19.77 8.92 6.69
CA THR A 87 -18.69 9.02 7.66
C THR A 87 -17.69 7.87 7.50
N GLY A 88 -16.48 8.07 8.04
CA GLY A 88 -15.51 6.99 8.13
C GLY A 88 -15.99 5.82 9.01
N HIS A 89 -16.93 6.03 9.94
CA HIS A 89 -17.48 4.94 10.77
C HIS A 89 -18.38 4.03 9.93
N GLU A 90 -19.32 4.61 9.20
CA GLU A 90 -20.26 3.88 8.32
C GLU A 90 -19.55 3.08 7.22
N LEU A 91 -18.33 3.46 6.84
CA LEU A 91 -17.51 2.70 5.89
C LEU A 91 -16.98 1.37 6.44
N PHE A 92 -16.81 1.27 7.77
CA PHE A 92 -16.19 0.11 8.43
C PHE A 92 -17.15 -0.67 9.34
N ASP A 93 -18.42 -0.25 9.44
CA ASP A 93 -19.48 -0.97 10.14
C ASP A 93 -20.06 -2.12 9.30
#